data_AF-E6U0Z8-F1
#
_entry.id   AF-E6U0Z8-F1
#
_cell.length_a   1.000
_cell.length_b   1.000
_cell.length_c   1.000
_cell.angle_alpha   90.00
_cell.angle_beta   90.00
_cell.angle_gamma   90.00
#
_symmetry.space_group_name_H-M   'P 1'
#
loop_
_entity.id
_entity.type
_entity.pdbx_description
1 polymer ?
#
loop_
_entity_poly.entity_id
_entity_poly.type
_entity_poly.pdbx_seq_one_letter_code
_entity_poly.pdbx_strand_id
1 'polypeptide(L)'
;MESSLHKHYKNQALYWLKAKMTDLCASEVKLYYRRKKVIADAVGINFKRKESRIIEVKVSKEDFRRDAILDAPYSYYALSHYAYILTPKGLLLKEEIPKGYGLLEMDEFDNIAVKRKPVRNAKPIITLDTLVKRTGRAATNAFLFKELSRETKDDTKGAYAKGAVAHLISATCQHCKKRNKYIVKKEQDFVMCEIKSCSEMIPLNKARVHYITAYNQKFYKDLKKLME
;
A
#
# COMPACT_ATOMS: atom_id res chain seq x y z
N MET A 1 2.28 -12.94 8.48
CA MET A 1 2.32 -12.27 7.16
C MET A 1 0.88 -12.15 6.69
N GLU A 2 0.46 -11.00 6.16
CA GLU A 2 -0.92 -10.81 5.69
C GLU A 2 -1.25 -11.76 4.52
N SER A 3 -2.42 -12.41 4.57
CA SER A 3 -2.85 -13.34 3.52
C SER A 3 -3.20 -12.62 2.22
N SER A 4 -3.06 -13.30 1.08
CA SER A 4 -3.50 -12.77 -0.23
C SER A 4 -4.98 -12.42 -0.23
N LEU A 5 -5.80 -13.23 0.46
CA LEU A 5 -7.23 -13.00 0.61
C LEU A 5 -7.54 -11.70 1.37
N HIS A 6 -6.83 -11.44 2.47
CA HIS A 6 -7.02 -10.20 3.24
C HIS A 6 -6.69 -8.95 2.39
N LYS A 7 -5.61 -9.02 1.61
CA LYS A 7 -5.23 -7.95 0.65
C LYS A 7 -6.30 -7.72 -0.42
N HIS A 8 -6.87 -8.79 -0.95
CA HIS A 8 -7.95 -8.71 -1.93
C HIS A 8 -9.18 -7.99 -1.35
N TYR A 9 -9.62 -8.38 -0.15
CA TYR A 9 -10.74 -7.76 0.53
C TYR A 9 -10.48 -6.28 0.87
N LYS A 10 -9.25 -5.89 1.24
CA LYS A 10 -8.87 -4.48 1.41
C LYS A 10 -9.07 -3.66 0.14
N ASN A 11 -8.67 -4.21 -1.01
CA ASN A 11 -8.85 -3.53 -2.29
C ASN A 11 -10.34 -3.37 -2.61
N GLN A 12 -11.15 -4.39 -2.37
CA GLN A 12 -12.59 -4.33 -2.58
C GLN A 12 -13.28 -3.34 -1.63
N ALA A 13 -12.84 -3.28 -0.37
CA ALA A 13 -13.28 -2.25 0.58
C ALA A 13 -12.99 -0.83 0.06
N LEU A 14 -11.83 -0.62 -0.56
CA LEU A 14 -11.44 0.66 -1.13
C LEU A 14 -12.31 1.04 -2.34
N TYR A 15 -12.61 0.11 -3.25
CA TYR A 15 -13.52 0.34 -4.38
C TYR A 15 -14.92 0.70 -3.90
N TRP A 16 -15.44 -0.05 -2.93
CA TRP A 16 -16.75 0.23 -2.33
C TRP A 16 -16.79 1.60 -1.65
N LEU A 17 -15.72 1.97 -0.94
CA LEU A 17 -15.59 3.30 -0.36
C LEU A 17 -15.58 4.37 -1.44
N LYS A 18 -14.79 4.22 -2.51
CA LYS A 18 -14.69 5.23 -3.58
C LYS A 18 -16.03 5.49 -4.28
N ALA A 19 -16.86 4.47 -4.43
CA ALA A 19 -18.22 4.63 -4.96
C ALA A 19 -19.15 5.46 -4.05
N LYS A 20 -18.85 5.57 -2.75
CA LYS A 20 -19.67 6.27 -1.74
C LYS A 20 -19.01 7.55 -1.19
N MET A 21 -17.70 7.62 -1.26
CA MET A 21 -16.79 8.65 -0.76
C MET A 21 -16.08 9.24 -1.96
N THR A 22 -16.54 10.40 -2.40
CA THR A 22 -16.11 10.98 -3.67
C THR A 22 -14.69 11.53 -3.61
N ASP A 23 -14.27 12.05 -2.45
CA ASP A 23 -13.10 12.91 -2.38
C ASP A 23 -11.80 12.14 -2.16
N LEU A 24 -11.69 11.39 -1.06
CA LEU A 24 -10.44 10.75 -0.66
C LEU A 24 -10.67 9.35 -0.12
N CYS A 25 -9.87 8.39 -0.56
CA CYS A 25 -9.86 7.02 -0.06
C CYS A 25 -8.42 6.52 0.01
N ALA A 26 -8.07 5.79 1.06
CA ALA A 26 -6.76 5.13 1.18
C ALA A 26 -6.87 3.84 1.98
N SER A 27 -5.97 2.90 1.72
CA SER A 27 -5.77 1.69 2.51
C SER A 27 -4.66 1.88 3.55
N GLU A 28 -4.68 1.05 4.59
CA GLU A 28 -3.65 0.97 5.65
C GLU A 28 -3.34 2.31 6.32
N VAL A 29 -4.40 3.06 6.65
CA VAL A 29 -4.27 4.40 7.21
C VAL A 29 -3.88 4.33 8.67
N LYS A 30 -2.69 4.83 8.99
CA LYS A 30 -2.17 4.90 10.36
C LYS A 30 -2.84 6.02 11.13
N LEU A 31 -3.65 5.65 12.12
CA LEU A 31 -4.35 6.53 13.05
C LEU A 31 -3.68 6.48 14.43
N TYR A 32 -3.77 7.60 15.15
CA TYR A 32 -3.13 7.76 16.44
C TYR A 32 -4.12 8.36 17.43
N TYR A 33 -4.35 7.67 18.54
CA TYR A 33 -5.08 8.18 19.68
C TYR A 33 -4.17 8.17 20.90
N ARG A 34 -3.83 9.36 21.41
CA ARG A 34 -2.78 9.54 22.42
C ARG A 34 -1.49 8.85 21.95
N ARG A 35 -0.98 7.86 22.70
CA ARG A 35 0.21 7.07 22.34
C ARG A 35 -0.10 5.73 21.65
N LYS A 36 -1.38 5.43 21.41
CA LYS A 36 -1.81 4.19 20.75
C LYS A 36 -1.91 4.41 19.25
N LYS A 37 -1.30 3.50 18.49
CA LYS A 37 -1.36 3.46 17.03
C LYS A 37 -2.34 2.38 16.61
N VAL A 38 -3.22 2.73 15.68
CA VAL A 38 -4.19 1.84 15.04
C VAL A 38 -3.99 1.97 13.53
N ILE A 39 -4.18 0.89 12.78
CA ILE A 39 -4.06 0.91 11.32
C ILE A 39 -5.39 0.48 10.77
N ALA A 40 -6.14 1.42 10.20
CA ALA A 40 -7.40 1.12 9.55
C ALA A 40 -7.14 0.51 8.17
N ASP A 41 -7.80 -0.59 7.86
CA ASP A 41 -7.63 -1.29 6.59
C ASP A 41 -8.02 -0.44 5.39
N ALA A 42 -9.16 0.26 5.46
CA ALA A 42 -9.56 1.26 4.47
C ALA A 42 -10.29 2.44 5.10
N VAL A 43 -10.00 3.65 4.62
CA VAL A 43 -10.62 4.90 5.07
C VAL A 43 -11.10 5.69 3.87
N GLY A 44 -12.32 6.22 3.95
CA GLY A 44 -12.90 7.12 2.97
C GLY A 44 -13.40 8.41 3.60
N ILE A 45 -13.26 9.52 2.88
CA ILE A 45 -13.67 10.85 3.30
C ILE A 45 -14.61 11.46 2.26
N ASN A 46 -15.66 12.12 2.75
CA ASN A 46 -16.53 12.98 1.96
C ASN A 46 -16.53 14.40 2.55
N PHE A 47 -15.98 15.37 1.81
CA PHE A 47 -15.88 16.75 2.24
C PHE A 47 -17.24 17.45 2.26
N LYS A 48 -18.10 17.19 1.26
CA LYS A 48 -19.43 17.80 1.16
C LYS A 48 -20.31 17.43 2.37
N ARG A 49 -20.31 16.16 2.75
CA ARG A 49 -21.08 15.65 3.91
C ARG A 49 -20.35 15.81 5.24
N LYS A 50 -19.09 16.24 5.21
CA LYS A 50 -18.19 16.32 6.38
C LYS A 50 -18.18 15.02 7.17
N GLU A 51 -18.07 13.89 6.48
CA GLU A 51 -18.08 12.56 7.09
C GLU A 51 -16.87 11.72 6.69
N SER A 52 -16.58 10.73 7.53
CA SER A 52 -15.53 9.75 7.32
C SER A 52 -16.08 8.35 7.56
N ARG A 53 -15.59 7.39 6.80
CA ARG A 53 -15.92 5.98 6.96
C ARG A 53 -14.65 5.16 7.08
N ILE A 54 -14.62 4.27 8.07
CA ILE A 54 -13.57 3.26 8.21
C ILE A 54 -14.18 1.89 7.91
N ILE A 55 -13.45 1.07 7.15
CA ILE A 55 -13.75 -0.35 6.97
C ILE A 55 -12.57 -1.14 7.52
N GLU A 56 -12.87 -2.07 8.42
CA GLU A 56 -11.95 -3.10 8.88
C GLU A 56 -12.30 -4.42 8.18
N VAL A 57 -11.32 -5.12 7.65
CA VAL A 57 -11.51 -6.40 6.96
C VAL A 57 -11.28 -7.54 7.95
N LYS A 58 -12.15 -8.55 7.92
CA LYS A 58 -11.94 -9.81 8.66
C LYS A 58 -12.24 -11.00 7.75
N VAL A 59 -11.23 -11.83 7.51
CA VAL A 59 -11.36 -13.00 6.60
C VAL A 59 -11.54 -14.33 7.33
N SER A 60 -11.47 -14.33 8.67
CA SER A 60 -11.75 -15.50 9.50
C SER A 60 -12.37 -15.10 10.83
N LYS A 61 -13.07 -16.04 11.50
CA LYS A 61 -13.61 -15.79 12.84
C LYS A 61 -12.51 -15.52 13.87
N GLU A 62 -11.36 -16.17 13.72
CA GLU A 62 -10.23 -15.99 14.63
C GLU A 62 -9.63 -14.58 14.51
N ASP A 63 -9.50 -14.08 13.28
CA ASP A 63 -9.07 -12.72 12.99
C ASP A 63 -10.02 -11.68 13.59
N PHE A 64 -11.34 -11.93 13.51
CA PHE A 64 -12.35 -11.09 14.16
C PHE A 64 -12.23 -11.12 15.69
N ARG A 65 -12.13 -12.31 16.30
CA ARG A 65 -12.10 -12.47 17.76
C ARG A 65 -10.85 -11.93 18.43
N ARG A 66 -9.69 -11.99 17.75
CA ARG A 66 -8.42 -11.48 18.28
C ARG A 66 -8.33 -9.96 18.25
N ASP A 67 -9.21 -9.28 17.52
CA ASP A 67 -9.11 -7.84 17.34
C ASP A 67 -9.74 -7.06 18.51
N ALA A 68 -8.94 -6.91 19.57
CA ALA A 68 -9.30 -6.13 20.75
C ALA A 68 -9.55 -4.63 20.45
N ILE A 69 -9.22 -4.12 19.25
CA ILE A 69 -9.47 -2.72 18.89
C ILE A 69 -10.97 -2.49 18.69
N LEU A 70 -11.74 -3.49 18.26
CA LEU A 70 -13.16 -3.34 17.97
C LEU A 70 -13.98 -2.85 19.17
N ASP A 71 -13.60 -3.27 20.38
CA ASP A 71 -14.26 -2.91 21.65
C ASP A 71 -13.47 -1.87 22.47
N ALA A 72 -12.30 -1.43 22.00
CA ALA A 72 -11.49 -0.46 22.70
C ALA A 72 -12.15 0.94 22.72
N PRO A 73 -11.82 1.81 23.71
CA PRO A 73 -12.31 3.20 23.72
C PRO A 73 -11.80 4.05 22.53
N TYR A 74 -10.84 3.52 21.77
CA TYR A 74 -10.30 4.09 20.54
C TYR A 74 -10.59 3.20 19.33
N SER A 75 -11.70 2.46 19.36
CA SER A 75 -12.14 1.61 18.25
C SER A 75 -12.39 2.39 16.97
N TYR A 76 -12.44 1.70 15.82
CA TYR A 76 -12.69 2.33 14.53
C TYR A 76 -13.99 3.14 14.49
N TYR A 77 -15.03 2.68 15.22
CA TYR A 77 -16.26 3.43 15.42
C TYR A 77 -16.05 4.71 16.23
N ALA A 78 -15.24 4.66 17.30
CA ALA A 78 -14.89 5.85 18.08
C ALA A 78 -14.07 6.86 17.24
N LEU A 79 -13.25 6.39 16.31
CA LEU A 79 -12.33 7.20 15.49
C LEU A 79 -12.98 7.87 14.27
N SER A 80 -14.18 7.45 13.84
CA SER A 80 -14.78 7.90 12.57
C SER A 80 -16.30 8.11 12.68
N HIS A 81 -16.92 8.71 11.66
CA HIS A 81 -18.37 8.92 11.67
C HIS A 81 -19.15 7.62 11.43
N TYR A 82 -18.60 6.69 10.65
CA TYR A 82 -19.17 5.36 10.45
C TYR A 82 -18.05 4.34 10.37
N ALA A 83 -18.23 3.19 11.01
CA ALA A 83 -17.33 2.06 10.90
C ALA A 83 -18.07 0.83 10.37
N TYR A 84 -17.40 0.07 9.53
CA TYR A 84 -17.89 -1.19 8.99
C TYR A 84 -16.87 -2.29 9.22
N ILE A 85 -17.37 -3.51 9.33
CA ILE A 85 -16.59 -4.73 9.21
C ILE A 85 -16.95 -5.37 7.88
N LEU A 86 -15.95 -5.63 7.03
CA LEU A 86 -16.10 -6.34 5.76
C LEU A 86 -15.61 -7.78 5.92
N THR A 87 -16.49 -8.73 5.59
CA THR A 87 -16.19 -10.17 5.73
C THR A 87 -16.68 -10.98 4.53
N PRO A 88 -16.15 -12.19 4.31
CA PRO A 88 -16.78 -13.16 3.44
C PRO A 88 -18.23 -13.40 3.84
N LYS A 89 -19.10 -13.57 2.84
CA LYS A 89 -20.53 -13.86 3.04
C LYS A 89 -20.72 -15.05 3.97
N GLY A 90 -21.54 -14.86 5.01
CA GLY A 90 -21.85 -15.89 6.01
C GLY A 90 -20.78 -16.11 7.07
N LEU A 91 -19.67 -15.36 7.08
CA LEU A 91 -18.62 -15.54 8.09
C LEU A 91 -19.05 -15.09 9.49
N LEU A 92 -19.71 -13.93 9.60
CA LEU A 92 -20.16 -13.35 10.86
C LEU A 92 -21.68 -13.12 10.83
N LEU A 93 -22.32 -13.37 11.97
CA LEU A 93 -23.73 -13.05 12.19
C LEU A 93 -23.89 -11.57 12.58
N LYS A 94 -25.07 -10.98 12.35
CA LYS A 94 -25.31 -9.55 12.62
C LYS A 94 -25.20 -9.21 14.11
N GLU A 95 -25.48 -10.20 14.94
CA GLU A 95 -25.51 -10.17 16.40
C GLU A 95 -24.10 -10.20 16.98
N GLU A 96 -23.13 -10.80 16.27
CA GLU A 96 -21.71 -10.81 16.67
C GLU A 96 -21.06 -9.42 16.48
N ILE A 97 -21.66 -8.54 15.68
CA ILE A 97 -21.05 -7.26 15.30
C ILE A 97 -21.20 -6.22 16.43
N PRO A 98 -20.09 -5.58 16.87
CA PRO A 98 -20.13 -4.60 17.96
C PRO A 98 -21.13 -3.46 17.69
N LYS A 99 -21.66 -2.87 18.76
CA LYS A 99 -22.64 -1.78 18.66
C LYS A 99 -22.06 -0.61 17.86
N GLY A 100 -22.87 -0.03 16.97
CA GLY A 100 -22.48 1.09 16.12
C GLY A 100 -21.87 0.69 14.78
N TYR A 101 -21.20 -0.46 14.71
CA TYR A 101 -20.63 -0.96 13.45
C TYR A 101 -21.70 -1.44 12.47
N GLY A 102 -21.42 -1.24 11.19
CA GLY A 102 -22.10 -1.90 10.08
C GLY A 102 -21.40 -3.20 9.69
N LEU A 103 -22.13 -4.09 9.01
CA LEU A 103 -21.61 -5.33 8.45
C LEU A 103 -21.74 -5.30 6.94
N LEU A 104 -20.62 -5.48 6.27
CA LEU A 104 -20.53 -5.71 4.84
C LEU A 104 -20.15 -7.17 4.61
N GLU A 105 -20.84 -7.80 3.68
CA GLU A 105 -20.56 -9.16 3.22
C GLU A 105 -20.15 -9.11 1.75
N MET A 106 -19.04 -9.76 1.42
CA MET A 106 -18.59 -9.94 0.04
C MET A 106 -18.82 -11.38 -0.38
N ASP A 107 -19.45 -11.59 -1.54
CA ASP A 107 -19.56 -12.91 -2.14
C ASP A 107 -18.30 -13.28 -2.96
N GLU A 108 -18.33 -14.46 -3.58
CA GLU A 108 -17.24 -14.99 -4.41
C GLU A 108 -17.04 -14.22 -5.74
N PHE A 109 -18.00 -13.35 -6.09
CA PHE A 109 -17.97 -12.51 -7.29
C PHE A 109 -17.66 -11.04 -6.97
N ASP A 110 -17.06 -10.78 -5.79
CA ASP A 110 -16.70 -9.45 -5.30
C ASP A 110 -17.88 -8.48 -5.09
N ASN A 111 -19.12 -8.97 -5.06
CA ASN A 111 -20.27 -8.12 -4.77
C ASN A 111 -20.37 -7.86 -3.27
N ILE A 112 -20.28 -6.59 -2.87
CA ILE A 112 -20.39 -6.18 -1.47
C ILE A 112 -21.83 -5.76 -1.13
N ALA A 113 -22.49 -6.52 -0.28
CA ALA A 113 -23.81 -6.22 0.26
C ALA A 113 -23.74 -5.65 1.69
N VAL A 114 -24.63 -4.72 2.01
CA VAL A 114 -24.78 -4.20 3.39
C VAL A 114 -25.73 -5.09 4.17
N LYS A 115 -25.19 -5.95 5.03
CA LYS A 115 -25.97 -6.88 5.87
C LYS A 115 -26.54 -6.20 7.11
N ARG A 116 -25.78 -5.24 7.68
CA ARG A 116 -26.20 -4.39 8.79
C ARG A 116 -25.72 -2.96 8.54
N LYS A 117 -26.63 -1.98 8.66
CA LYS A 117 -26.28 -0.55 8.53
C LYS A 117 -25.52 -0.10 9.79
N PRO A 118 -24.47 0.72 9.67
CA PRO A 118 -23.82 1.31 10.83
C PRO A 118 -24.70 2.39 11.45
N VAL A 119 -24.41 2.72 12.70
CA VAL A 119 -24.93 3.93 13.34
C VAL A 119 -23.93 5.05 13.11
N ARG A 120 -24.40 6.30 12.98
CA ARG A 120 -23.50 7.45 12.88
C ARG A 120 -22.93 7.78 14.26
N ASN A 121 -21.62 7.84 14.38
CA ASN A 121 -20.96 8.49 15.51
C ASN A 121 -21.01 10.01 15.32
N ALA A 122 -21.76 10.69 16.19
CA ALA A 122 -21.92 12.14 16.13
C ALA A 122 -20.67 12.92 16.60
N LYS A 123 -19.81 12.31 17.42
CA LYS A 123 -18.63 12.94 18.01
C LYS A 123 -17.41 12.00 17.95
N PRO A 124 -16.82 11.77 16.76
CA PRO A 124 -15.59 11.01 16.66
C PRO A 124 -14.47 11.62 17.51
N ILE A 125 -13.67 10.77 18.15
CA ILE A 125 -12.58 11.22 19.05
C ILE A 125 -11.42 11.85 18.27
N ILE A 126 -11.33 11.59 16.97
CA ILE A 126 -10.39 12.24 16.05
C ILE A 126 -11.16 13.20 15.13
N THR A 127 -10.60 14.38 14.93
CA THR A 127 -11.18 15.39 14.03
C THR A 127 -11.14 14.93 12.56
N LEU A 128 -12.11 15.38 11.77
CA LEU A 128 -12.13 15.11 10.33
C LEU A 128 -10.84 15.59 9.64
N ASP A 129 -10.32 16.77 10.01
CA ASP A 129 -9.05 17.30 9.48
C ASP A 129 -7.87 16.34 9.72
N THR A 130 -7.80 15.73 10.91
CA THR A 130 -6.76 14.74 11.20
C THR A 130 -6.91 13.51 10.31
N LEU A 131 -8.14 13.00 10.14
CA LEU A 131 -8.39 11.87 9.23
C LEU A 131 -8.02 12.22 7.79
N VAL A 132 -8.33 13.42 7.32
CA VAL A 132 -7.96 13.92 5.98
C VAL A 132 -6.45 13.90 5.80
N LYS A 133 -5.70 14.51 6.74
CA LYS A 133 -4.23 14.54 6.68
C LYS A 133 -3.62 13.14 6.67
N ARG A 134 -4.12 12.22 7.49
CA ARG A 134 -3.61 10.84 7.56
C ARG A 134 -3.96 10.02 6.33
N THR A 135 -5.18 10.14 5.84
CA THR A 135 -5.65 9.45 4.63
C THR A 135 -4.91 9.96 3.40
N GLY A 136 -4.71 11.29 3.30
CA GLY A 136 -3.98 11.90 2.20
C GLY A 136 -2.53 11.43 2.17
N ARG A 137 -1.87 11.42 3.34
CA ARG A 137 -0.51 10.88 3.45
C ARG A 137 -0.42 9.41 3.04
N ALA A 138 -1.38 8.57 3.46
CA ALA A 138 -1.40 7.17 3.07
C ALA A 138 -1.57 7.00 1.54
N ALA A 139 -2.51 7.73 0.94
CA ALA A 139 -2.74 7.71 -0.50
C ALA A 139 -1.50 8.17 -1.30
N THR A 140 -0.90 9.30 -0.92
CA THR A 140 0.29 9.82 -1.60
C THR A 140 1.49 8.89 -1.44
N ASN A 141 1.71 8.32 -0.26
CA ASN A 141 2.78 7.36 -0.04
C ASN A 141 2.58 6.08 -0.87
N ALA A 142 1.36 5.56 -0.97
CA ALA A 142 1.05 4.40 -1.78
C ALA A 142 1.33 4.67 -3.28
N PHE A 143 0.94 5.85 -3.78
CA PHE A 143 1.24 6.27 -5.13
C PHE A 143 2.76 6.39 -5.38
N LEU A 144 3.47 7.14 -4.53
CA LEU A 144 4.92 7.30 -4.65
C LEU A 144 5.67 5.97 -4.57
N PHE A 145 5.25 5.07 -3.68
CA PHE A 145 5.83 3.75 -3.57
C PHE A 145 5.59 2.91 -4.83
N LYS A 146 4.40 2.99 -5.44
CA LYS A 146 4.09 2.31 -6.70
C LYS A 146 4.93 2.83 -7.86
N GLU A 147 5.09 4.15 -7.96
CA GLU A 147 5.95 4.77 -8.98
C GLU A 147 7.42 4.38 -8.78
N LEU A 148 7.94 4.46 -7.55
CA LEU A 148 9.28 3.97 -7.24
C LEU A 148 9.43 2.49 -7.56
N SER A 149 8.45 1.66 -7.18
CA SER A 149 8.47 0.23 -7.49
C SER A 149 8.49 -0.02 -9.00
N ARG A 150 7.71 0.70 -9.82
CA ARG A 150 7.77 0.57 -11.28
C ARG A 150 9.16 0.89 -11.83
N GLU A 151 9.82 1.88 -11.26
CA GLU A 151 11.18 2.26 -11.66
C GLU A 151 12.24 1.25 -11.19
N THR A 152 12.03 0.62 -10.03
CA THR A 152 13.09 -0.13 -9.31
C THR A 152 12.78 -1.61 -9.04
N LYS A 153 11.72 -2.17 -9.61
CA LYS A 153 11.31 -3.56 -9.33
C LYS A 153 12.31 -4.56 -9.89
N ASP A 154 12.80 -5.43 -9.01
CA ASP A 154 13.55 -6.62 -9.39
C ASP A 154 12.60 -7.76 -9.76
N ASP A 155 12.44 -8.04 -11.05
CA ASP A 155 11.63 -9.18 -11.49
C ASP A 155 12.32 -10.53 -11.23
N THR A 156 13.64 -10.56 -11.01
CA THR A 156 14.39 -11.79 -10.72
C THR A 156 14.30 -12.20 -9.25
N LYS A 157 13.74 -11.34 -8.39
CA LYS A 157 13.66 -11.54 -6.93
C LYS A 157 15.02 -11.89 -6.30
N GLY A 158 16.10 -11.33 -6.82
CA GLY A 158 17.46 -11.57 -6.32
C GLY A 158 18.04 -12.95 -6.66
N ALA A 159 17.48 -13.69 -7.63
CA ALA A 159 17.96 -15.02 -8.01
C ALA A 159 19.47 -15.09 -8.32
N TYR A 160 20.04 -13.97 -8.79
CA TYR A 160 21.44 -13.87 -9.20
C TYR A 160 22.29 -12.95 -8.31
N ALA A 161 21.79 -12.58 -7.13
CA ALA A 161 22.46 -11.61 -6.26
C ALA A 161 23.72 -12.13 -5.58
N LYS A 162 23.80 -13.44 -5.31
CA LYS A 162 24.96 -14.04 -4.62
C LYS A 162 26.19 -14.00 -5.53
N GLY A 163 27.26 -13.35 -5.07
CA GLY A 163 28.50 -13.20 -5.83
C GLY A 163 28.36 -12.30 -7.06
N ALA A 164 27.50 -11.27 -6.97
CA ALA A 164 27.25 -10.36 -8.07
C ALA A 164 28.54 -9.66 -8.55
N VAL A 165 28.72 -9.65 -9.88
CA VAL A 165 29.81 -8.95 -10.58
C VAL A 165 29.32 -7.69 -11.28
N ALA A 166 28.02 -7.64 -11.60
CA ALA A 166 27.38 -6.49 -12.20
C ALA A 166 26.03 -6.21 -11.53
N HIS A 167 25.59 -4.96 -11.61
CA HIS A 167 24.31 -4.50 -11.11
C HIS A 167 23.54 -3.80 -12.22
N LEU A 168 22.25 -4.07 -12.33
CA LEU A 168 21.33 -3.18 -13.01
C LEU A 168 20.93 -2.09 -12.01
N ILE A 169 21.29 -0.85 -12.30
CA ILE A 169 20.94 0.30 -11.50
C ILE A 169 20.05 1.26 -12.29
N SER A 170 19.30 2.10 -11.60
CA SER A 170 18.67 3.29 -12.16
C SER A 170 19.32 4.52 -11.55
N ALA A 171 19.89 5.40 -12.38
CA ALA A 171 20.57 6.60 -11.94
C ALA A 171 20.02 7.85 -12.64
N THR A 172 19.90 8.94 -11.89
CA THR A 172 19.53 10.26 -12.44
C THR A 172 20.78 11.03 -12.84
N CYS A 173 20.85 11.48 -14.09
CA CYS A 173 21.91 12.36 -14.57
C CYS A 173 21.81 13.75 -13.91
N GLN A 174 22.91 14.27 -13.38
CA GLN A 174 22.89 15.57 -12.71
C GLN A 174 22.80 16.75 -13.67
N HIS A 175 23.15 16.55 -14.95
CA HIS A 175 23.10 17.59 -15.97
C HIS A 175 21.70 17.69 -16.59
N CYS A 176 21.22 16.63 -17.27
CA CYS A 176 19.92 16.66 -17.94
C CYS A 176 18.71 16.29 -17.05
N LYS A 177 18.94 15.92 -15.78
CA LYS A 177 17.92 15.50 -14.80
C LYS A 177 17.05 14.30 -15.20
N LYS A 178 17.34 13.65 -16.32
CA LYS A 178 16.63 12.42 -16.72
C LYS A 178 17.23 11.20 -16.03
N ARG A 179 16.39 10.20 -15.84
CA ARG A 179 16.69 8.93 -15.16
C ARG A 179 16.67 7.80 -16.18
N ASN A 180 17.73 6.99 -16.21
CA ASN A 180 17.86 5.82 -17.08
C ASN A 180 18.42 4.63 -16.29
N LYS A 181 18.34 3.44 -16.90
CA LYS A 181 18.88 2.20 -16.36
C LYS A 181 20.27 1.94 -16.93
N TYR A 182 21.19 1.47 -16.10
CA TYR A 182 22.57 1.19 -16.47
C TYR A 182 22.99 -0.17 -15.92
N ILE A 183 23.77 -0.93 -16.69
CA ILE A 183 24.49 -2.10 -16.18
C ILE A 183 25.88 -1.64 -15.79
N VAL A 184 26.23 -1.82 -14.52
CA VAL A 184 27.49 -1.32 -13.93
C VAL A 184 28.22 -2.43 -13.21
N LYS A 185 29.55 -2.34 -13.12
CA LYS A 185 30.34 -3.21 -12.23
C LYS A 185 30.07 -2.84 -10.77
N LYS A 186 30.27 -3.78 -9.85
CA LYS A 186 30.06 -3.60 -8.40
C LYS A 186 30.74 -2.37 -7.80
N GLU A 187 31.92 -2.01 -8.31
CA GLU A 187 32.74 -0.90 -7.82
C GLU A 187 32.97 0.17 -8.90
N GLN A 188 32.00 0.32 -9.82
CA GLN A 188 32.08 1.34 -10.85
C GLN A 188 31.73 2.72 -10.27
N ASP A 189 32.60 3.71 -10.47
CA ASP A 189 32.38 5.05 -9.93
C ASP A 189 31.57 5.96 -10.85
N PHE A 190 31.61 5.71 -12.17
CA PHE A 190 31.00 6.58 -13.17
C PHE A 190 30.27 5.80 -14.26
N VAL A 191 29.19 6.38 -14.80
CA VAL A 191 28.52 5.92 -16.03
C VAL A 191 28.30 7.09 -16.97
N MET A 192 28.38 6.83 -18.28
CA MET A 192 28.04 7.83 -19.28
C MET A 192 26.51 7.92 -19.43
N CYS A 193 25.95 9.13 -19.45
CA CYS A 193 24.53 9.34 -19.66
C CYS A 193 24.08 8.82 -21.04
N GLU A 194 23.13 7.89 -21.10
CA GLU A 194 22.64 7.29 -22.36
C GLU A 194 21.79 8.26 -23.22
N ILE A 195 21.50 9.46 -22.71
CA ILE A 195 20.79 10.47 -23.49
C ILE A 195 21.75 11.08 -24.50
N LYS A 196 21.45 10.86 -25.78
CA LYS A 196 22.24 11.35 -26.93
C LYS A 196 22.62 12.83 -26.84
N SER A 197 21.73 13.68 -26.31
CA SER A 197 21.96 15.13 -26.20
C SER A 197 22.77 15.55 -24.97
N CYS A 198 23.09 14.64 -24.05
CA CYS A 198 23.77 14.95 -22.80
C CYS A 198 25.15 14.29 -22.76
N SER A 199 25.22 12.96 -22.87
CA SER A 199 26.47 12.18 -22.86
C SER A 199 27.45 12.48 -21.71
N GLU A 200 26.99 13.19 -20.67
CA GLU A 200 27.81 13.58 -19.52
C GLU A 200 28.13 12.38 -18.62
N MET A 201 29.29 12.45 -17.96
CA MET A 201 29.70 11.46 -16.97
C MET A 201 28.93 11.66 -15.67
N ILE A 202 28.24 10.61 -15.24
CA ILE A 202 27.43 10.58 -14.02
C ILE A 202 28.27 9.95 -12.89
N PRO A 203 28.70 10.72 -11.87
CA PRO A 203 29.33 10.16 -10.69
C PRO A 203 28.29 9.40 -9.85
N LEU A 204 28.42 8.07 -9.77
CA LEU A 204 27.44 7.20 -9.12
C LEU A 204 27.36 7.41 -7.61
N ASN A 205 28.46 7.80 -6.97
CA ASN A 205 28.49 8.12 -5.53
C ASN A 205 27.70 9.40 -5.16
N LYS A 206 27.52 10.32 -6.12
CA LYS A 206 26.76 11.58 -5.95
C LYS A 206 25.39 11.54 -6.64
N ALA A 207 25.16 10.57 -7.51
CA ALA A 207 23.88 10.38 -8.19
C ALA A 207 22.87 9.72 -7.25
N ARG A 208 21.58 10.00 -7.48
CA ARG A 208 20.50 9.24 -6.84
C ARG A 208 20.41 7.88 -7.52
N VAL A 209 21.17 6.90 -7.02
CA VAL A 209 21.24 5.54 -7.54
C VAL A 209 20.22 4.64 -6.83
N HIS A 210 19.47 3.87 -7.60
CA HIS A 210 18.62 2.79 -7.13
C HIS A 210 19.11 1.46 -7.70
N TYR A 211 19.45 0.51 -6.85
CA TYR A 211 19.81 -0.84 -7.26
C TYR A 211 18.55 -1.62 -7.59
N ILE A 212 18.44 -2.10 -8.83
CA ILE A 212 17.29 -2.87 -9.32
C ILE A 212 17.57 -4.35 -9.10
N THR A 213 18.61 -4.88 -9.75
CA THR A 213 18.99 -6.28 -9.61
C THR A 213 20.50 -6.45 -9.74
N ALA A 214 20.98 -7.66 -9.48
CA ALA A 214 22.38 -7.99 -9.47
C ALA A 214 22.60 -9.29 -10.23
N TYR A 215 23.67 -9.36 -11.01
CA TYR A 215 24.01 -10.49 -11.87
C TYR A 215 25.36 -11.07 -11.46
N ASN A 216 25.41 -12.40 -11.32
CA ASN A 216 26.63 -13.14 -11.00
C ASN A 216 27.20 -13.83 -12.25
N GLN A 217 28.39 -14.41 -12.10
CA GLN A 217 29.07 -15.13 -13.19
C GLN A 217 28.28 -16.31 -13.73
N LYS A 218 27.46 -16.97 -12.89
CA LYS A 218 26.63 -18.10 -13.32
C LYS A 218 25.60 -17.65 -14.36
N PHE A 219 24.87 -16.56 -14.07
CA PHE A 219 23.90 -15.99 -15.01
C PHE A 219 24.53 -15.71 -16.37
N TYR A 220 25.71 -15.08 -16.40
CA TYR A 220 26.41 -14.79 -17.64
C TYR A 220 26.78 -16.07 -18.44
N LYS A 221 27.28 -17.11 -17.75
CA LYS A 221 27.60 -18.40 -18.38
C LYS A 221 26.37 -19.07 -18.96
N ASP A 222 25.27 -19.08 -18.21
CA ASP A 222 24.01 -19.69 -18.64
C ASP A 222 23.43 -18.94 -19.85
N LEU A 223 23.49 -17.60 -19.84
CA LEU A 223 23.07 -16.77 -20.97
C LEU A 223 23.90 -17.04 -22.23
N LYS A 224 25.23 -17.11 -22.10
CA LYS A 224 26.14 -17.37 -23.23
C LYS A 224 25.84 -18.71 -23.91
N LYS A 225 25.57 -19.76 -23.13
CA LYS A 225 25.20 -21.09 -23.66
C LYS A 225 23.90 -21.10 -24.46
N LEU A 226 22.99 -20.15 -24.22
CA LEU A 226 21.73 -20.03 -24.96
C LEU A 226 21.86 -19.19 -26.24
N MET A 227 22.95 -18.43 -26.37
CA MET A 227 23.23 -17.59 -27.54
C MET A 227 24.12 -18.26 -28.58
N GLU A 228 24.76 -19.37 -28.21
CA GLU A 228 25.52 -20.29 -29.08
C GLU A 228 24.59 -21.38 -29.62
#